data_AF-A0AA87MJU6-F1
#
_entry.id   AF-A0AA87MJU6-F1
#
_cell.length_a   1.000
_cell.length_b   1.000
_cell.length_c   1.000
_cell.angle_alpha   90.00
_cell.angle_beta   90.00
_cell.angle_gamma   90.00
#
_symmetry.space_group_name_H-M   'P 1'
#
loop_
_entity.id
_entity.type
_entity.pdbx_description
1 polymer ?
#
loop_
_entity_poly.entity_id
_entity_poly.type
_entity_poly.pdbx_seq_one_letter_code
_entity_poly.pdbx_strand_id
1 'polypeptide(L)'
;MGFGLYYLVFPISKSLFPHPDSLSGDWVWPTTILVGILWPLGFIFGAIIFHILGEKGWPNVILYFLYIPILWLWAAILWLYFLNHKL
;
A
#
# COMPACT_ATOMS: atom_id res chain seq x y z
N MET A 1 4.07 -12.06 1.16
CA MET A 1 4.03 -10.70 0.58
C MET A 1 3.20 -9.73 1.43
N GLY A 2 1.96 -10.05 1.83
CA GLY A 2 1.09 -9.13 2.60
C GLY A 2 1.73 -8.52 3.85
N PHE A 3 2.30 -9.32 4.75
CA PHE A 3 3.00 -8.81 5.94
C PHE A 3 4.25 -7.99 5.58
N GLY A 4 4.91 -8.29 4.46
CA GLY A 4 6.00 -7.47 3.94
C GLY A 4 5.53 -6.05 3.60
N LEU A 5 4.32 -5.90 3.06
CA LEU A 5 3.70 -4.58 2.85
C LEU A 5 3.41 -3.88 4.17
N TYR A 6 3.07 -4.61 5.23
CA TYR A 6 2.90 -4.03 6.57
C TYR A 6 4.21 -3.43 7.09
N TYR A 7 5.30 -4.21 7.02
CA TYR A 7 6.63 -3.75 7.42
C TYR A 7 7.17 -2.59 6.57
N LEU A 8 6.71 -2.45 5.33
CA LEU A 8 7.01 -1.30 4.47
C LEU A 8 6.31 -0.01 4.93
N VAL A 9 5.13 -0.11 5.53
CA VAL A 9 4.30 1.05 5.91
C VAL A 9 4.49 1.42 7.38
N PHE A 10 4.65 0.43 8.26
CA PHE A 10 4.82 0.57 9.71
C PHE A 10 5.85 1.65 10.15
N PRO A 11 7.05 1.76 9.54
CA PRO A 11 8.09 2.68 10.01
C PRO A 11 7.66 4.15 9.95
N ILE A 12 6.74 4.48 9.04
CA ILE A 12 6.35 5.87 8.74
C ILE A 12 5.21 6.34 9.65
N SER A 13 4.57 5.45 10.42
CA SER A 13 3.61 5.87 11.44
C SER A 13 3.38 4.85 12.55
N LYS A 14 4.22 4.89 13.59
CA LYS A 14 3.97 4.19 14.86
C LYS A 14 2.67 4.65 15.55
N SER A 15 2.12 5.80 15.15
CA SER A 15 0.86 6.32 15.68
C SER A 15 -0.38 5.76 15.00
N LEU A 16 -0.28 5.31 13.74
CA LEU A 16 -1.42 4.80 12.96
C LEU A 16 -1.35 3.29 12.75
N PHE A 17 -0.15 2.71 12.74
CA PHE A 17 0.06 1.28 12.61
C PHE A 17 0.60 0.73 13.94
N PRO A 18 -0.14 -0.19 14.59
CA PRO A 18 0.36 -0.85 15.78
C PRO A 18 1.65 -1.63 15.50
N HIS A 19 2.39 -2.00 16.55
CA HIS A 19 3.59 -2.80 16.35
C HIS A 19 3.20 -4.15 15.71
N PRO A 20 3.94 -4.68 14.72
CA PRO A 20 3.63 -5.97 14.11
C PRO A 20 3.39 -7.09 15.14
N ASP A 21 4.21 -7.15 16.19
CA ASP A 21 4.08 -8.14 17.28
C ASP A 21 2.82 -7.99 18.14
N SER A 22 2.12 -6.86 18.04
CA SER A 22 0.84 -6.62 18.72
C SER A 22 -0.37 -7.02 17.89
N LEU A 23 -0.19 -7.41 16.62
CA LEU A 23 -1.25 -7.95 15.79
C LEU A 23 -1.51 -9.41 16.19
N SER A 24 -2.69 -9.66 16.76
CA SER A 24 -3.11 -10.99 17.18
C SER A 24 -4.59 -11.23 16.92
N GLY A 25 -4.94 -12.49 16.68
CA GLY A 25 -6.30 -12.95 16.42
C GLY A 25 -6.49 -13.49 15.01
N ASP A 26 -7.61 -14.17 14.80
CA ASP A 26 -7.88 -14.95 13.58
C ASP A 26 -8.01 -14.09 12.31
N TRP A 27 -8.30 -12.79 12.46
CA TRP A 27 -8.46 -11.81 11.38
C TRP A 27 -7.15 -11.40 10.70
N VAL A 28 -6.01 -11.54 11.39
CA VAL A 28 -4.71 -11.05 10.91
C VAL A 28 -4.26 -11.76 9.64
N TRP A 29 -4.50 -13.07 9.55
CA TRP A 29 -4.14 -13.87 8.38
C TRP A 29 -5.02 -13.58 7.16
N PRO A 30 -6.37 -13.57 7.26
CA PRO A 30 -7.26 -13.08 6.22
C PRO A 30 -6.91 -11.67 5.74
N THR A 31 -6.71 -10.70 6.64
CA THR A 31 -6.22 -9.36 6.29
C THR A 31 -4.97 -9.45 5.42
N THR A 32 -3.96 -10.19 5.89
CA THR A 32 -2.66 -10.28 5.21
C THR A 32 -2.80 -10.81 3.79
N ILE A 33 -3.64 -11.83 3.60
CA ILE A 33 -3.90 -12.43 2.30
C ILE A 33 -4.65 -11.43 1.41
N LEU A 34 -5.73 -10.82 1.92
CA LEU A 34 -6.55 -9.88 1.16
C LEU A 34 -5.77 -8.63 0.75
N VAL A 35 -4.97 -8.06 1.66
CA VAL A 35 -4.09 -6.93 1.33
C VAL A 35 -3.08 -7.34 0.26
N GLY A 36 -2.53 -8.56 0.33
CA GLY A 36 -1.64 -9.08 -0.71
C GLY A 36 -2.33 -9.21 -2.09
N ILE A 37 -3.58 -9.64 -2.12
CA ILE A 37 -4.38 -9.78 -3.36
C ILE A 37 -4.81 -8.41 -3.91
N LEU A 38 -5.16 -7.45 -3.06
CA LEU A 38 -5.67 -6.14 -3.45
C LEU A 38 -4.56 -5.12 -3.74
N TRP A 39 -3.37 -5.32 -3.21
CA TRP A 39 -2.25 -4.38 -3.40
C TRP A 39 -1.88 -4.16 -4.89
N PRO A 40 -1.84 -5.17 -5.77
CA PRO A 40 -1.61 -4.96 -7.20
C PRO A 40 -2.62 -4.03 -7.88
N LEU A 41 -3.83 -3.81 -7.33
CA LEU A 41 -4.76 -2.82 -7.88
C LEU A 41 -4.20 -1.39 -7.80
N GLY A 42 -3.21 -1.15 -6.93
CA GLY A 42 -2.48 0.11 -6.85
C GLY A 42 -1.77 0.50 -8.15
N PHE A 43 -1.38 -0.48 -8.98
CA PHE A 43 -0.76 -0.21 -10.28
C PHE A 43 -1.71 0.50 -11.25
N ILE A 44 -3.04 0.36 -11.07
CA ILE A 44 -4.03 1.08 -11.86
C ILE A 44 -3.92 2.58 -11.58
N PHE A 45 -3.83 2.98 -10.31
CA PHE A 45 -3.62 4.39 -9.95
C PHE A 45 -2.28 4.93 -10.48
N GLY A 46 -1.22 4.12 -10.38
CA GLY A 46 0.08 4.44 -10.95
C GLY A 46 0.02 4.66 -12.46
N ALA A 47 -0.68 3.78 -13.19
CA ALA A 47 -0.83 3.85 -14.64
C ALA A 47 -1.65 5.08 -15.07
N ILE A 48 -2.73 5.41 -14.35
CA ILE A 48 -3.51 6.62 -14.61
C ILE A 48 -2.62 7.87 -14.48
N ILE A 49 -1.86 7.98 -13.40
CA ILE A 49 -0.96 9.12 -13.17
C ILE A 49 0.16 9.17 -14.22
N PHE A 50 0.74 8.01 -14.55
CA PHE A 50 1.77 7.90 -15.59
C PHE A 50 1.25 8.41 -16.94
N HIS A 51 0.04 7.99 -17.33
CA HIS A 51 -0.57 8.41 -18.60
C HIS A 51 -0.83 9.92 -18.62
N ILE A 52 -1.49 10.47 -17.60
CA ILE A 52 -1.84 11.90 -17.52
C ILE A 52 -0.59 12.79 -17.53
N LEU A 53 0.46 12.42 -16.78
CA LEU A 53 1.67 13.23 -16.71
C LEU A 53 2.59 13.01 -17.91
N GLY A 54 2.60 11.81 -18.49
CA GLY A 54 3.29 11.51 -19.74
C GLY A 54 2.77 12.34 -20.91
N GLU A 55 1.45 12.50 -21.03
CA GLU A 55 0.84 13.40 -22.04
C GLU A 55 1.24 14.87 -21.84
N LYS A 56 1.57 15.26 -20.61
CA LYS A 56 2.08 16.60 -20.27
C LYS A 56 3.60 16.76 -20.50
N GLY A 57 4.26 15.75 -21.07
CA GLY A 57 5.68 15.80 -21.40
C GLY A 57 6.62 15.57 -20.20
N TRP A 58 6.14 14.97 -19.11
CA TRP A 58 7.00 14.67 -17.97
C TRP A 58 8.03 13.58 -18.31
N PRO A 59 9.28 13.68 -17.81
CA PRO A 59 10.29 12.66 -18.04
C PRO A 59 9.90 11.30 -17.44
N ASN A 60 10.13 10.22 -18.19
CA ASN A 60 9.85 8.83 -17.75
C ASN A 60 10.47 8.50 -16.39
N VAL A 61 11.67 9.01 -16.10
CA VAL A 61 12.34 8.82 -14.81
C VAL A 61 11.47 9.31 -13.66
N ILE A 62 10.92 10.52 -13.77
CA ILE A 62 10.06 11.10 -12.73
C ILE A 62 8.78 10.27 -12.59
N LEU A 63 8.21 9.83 -13.71
CA LEU A 63 7.01 9.00 -13.69
C LEU A 63 7.24 7.64 -12.99
N TYR A 64 8.38 6.99 -13.23
CA TYR A 64 8.75 5.76 -12.51
C TYR A 64 8.99 6.01 -11.02
N PHE A 65 9.62 7.13 -10.66
CA PHE A 65 9.77 7.50 -9.26
C PHE A 65 8.43 7.73 -8.56
N LEU A 66 7.41 8.23 -9.26
CA LEU A 66 6.07 8.44 -8.71
C LEU A 66 5.30 7.14 -8.44
N TYR A 67 5.60 6.04 -9.15
CA TYR A 67 4.98 4.74 -8.85
C TYR A 67 5.24 4.26 -7.42
N ILE A 68 6.46 4.51 -6.90
CA ILE A 68 6.87 4.06 -5.57
C ILE A 68 5.94 4.62 -4.47
N PRO A 69 5.77 5.96 -4.32
CA PRO A 69 4.88 6.51 -3.30
C PRO A 69 3.41 6.16 -3.55
N ILE A 70 2.95 6.01 -4.80
CA ILE A 70 1.56 5.62 -5.09
C ILE A 70 1.28 4.20 -4.58
N LEU A 71 2.14 3.24 -4.91
CA LEU A 71 1.99 1.85 -4.47
C LEU A 71 2.16 1.71 -2.96
N TRP A 72 3.06 2.51 -2.37
CA TRP A 72 3.25 2.57 -0.92
C TRP A 72 2.01 3.14 -0.22
N LEU A 73 1.46 4.26 -0.70
CA LEU A 73 0.23 4.85 -0.16
C LEU A 73 -0.95 3.88 -0.27
N TRP A 74 -1.07 3.16 -1.39
CA TRP A 74 -2.11 2.15 -1.56
C TRP A 74 -1.99 1.00 -0.54
N ALA A 75 -0.78 0.50 -0.29
CA ALA A 75 -0.54 -0.46 0.78
C ALA A 75 -0.98 0.09 2.15
N ALA A 76 -0.67 1.36 2.43
CA ALA A 76 -1.04 1.99 3.69
C ALA A 76 -2.57 2.10 3.86
N ILE A 77 -3.28 2.51 2.80
CA ILE A 77 -4.74 2.62 2.79
C ILE A 77 -5.39 1.25 3.04
N LEU A 78 -4.92 0.20 2.34
CA LEU A 78 -5.45 -1.15 2.52
C LEU A 78 -5.26 -1.63 3.96
N TRP A 79 -4.05 -1.52 4.50
CA TRP A 79 -3.80 -1.95 5.88
C TRP A 79 -4.64 -1.16 6.90
N LEU A 80 -4.74 0.16 6.77
CA LEU A 80 -5.60 0.96 7.67
C LEU A 80 -7.06 0.54 7.59
N TYR A 81 -7.56 0.26 6.38
CA TYR A 81 -8.92 -0.20 6.19
C TYR A 81 -9.18 -1.50 6.95
N PHE A 82 -8.35 -2.52 6.76
CA PHE A 82 -8.54 -3.82 7.43
C PHE A 82 -8.28 -3.76 8.94
N LEU A 83 -7.29 -2.99 9.39
CA LEU A 83 -7.04 -2.78 10.83
C LEU A 83 -8.26 -2.17 11.53
N ASN A 84 -8.90 -1.18 10.91
CA ASN A 84 -10.05 -0.50 11.50
C ASN A 84 -11.31 -1.38 11.53
N HIS A 85 -11.43 -2.36 10.62
CA HIS A 85 -12.58 -3.26 10.55
C HIS A 85 -12.32 -4.64 11.19
N LYS A 86 -11.07 -4.92 11.59
CA LYS A 86 -10.61 -6.23 12.13
C LYS A 86 -11.09 -7.41 11.26
N LEU A 87 -10.93 -7.28 9.95
CA LEU A 87 -11.36 -8.25 8.93
C LEU A 87 -10.23 -9.18 8.51
#